data_AF-A0A284RGM5-F1
#
_entry.id   AF-A0A284RGM5-F1
#
_cell.length_a   1.000
_cell.length_b   1.000
_cell.length_c   1.000
_cell.angle_alpha   90.00
_cell.angle_beta   90.00
_cell.angle_gamma   90.00
#
_symmetry.space_group_name_H-M   'P 1'
#
loop_
_entity.id
_entity.type
_entity.pdbx_description
1 polymer ?
#
loop_
_entity_poly.entity_id
_entity_poly.type
_entity_poly.pdbx_seq_one_letter_code
_entity_poly.pdbx_strand_id
1 'polypeptide(L)'
;MRIDELPPETIEEILLHADPTSVASLSQCSRFFDTLINHGPDQHLWRWLYLIQPLDDPRKCVSPNGDPQKDIDWKKKLQTFIRARTVVKDATVCRPAERCAILRTMIHLIEYVPPRRGSYEGDMPKNLIWIRDVLSGGAFIDPETINWVPTDTEEIQLRDKLHTYLGITPADRAPRALVDSRAYVYNLRNYSWETDFGPFFEDSKVNWEHLRMIRHVLAMHVHGVEAFQMSLEYTQIRMAGITDTRDWAGIEGIWWCGFCFCDHTDLTVYNLSTRADGSMDVSLFEDPGFTDVFHSVEVTIRVLEVSPDPKHPKHPRIYFGGSMGQHSMSTMSGYVHMTDENQVRWRFRSGEQVNPIWSSEGIQVGGLRSLYGVLGTWTTTFHNPNDPVGPFWLRKAIDLPQED
;
A
#
# COMPACT_ATOMS: atom_id res chain seq x y z
N MET A 1 50.47 17.91 -5.46
CA MET A 1 49.41 18.52 -4.66
C MET A 1 48.68 17.40 -3.96
N ARG A 2 48.61 17.43 -2.64
CA ARG A 2 47.85 16.44 -1.88
C ARG A 2 46.39 16.88 -1.82
N ILE A 3 45.46 15.92 -1.79
CA ILE A 3 44.02 16.22 -1.80
C ILE A 3 43.56 16.99 -0.54
N ASP A 4 44.27 16.82 0.58
CA ASP A 4 44.08 17.52 1.85
C ASP A 4 44.60 18.96 1.85
N GLU A 5 45.21 19.42 0.75
CA GLU A 5 45.66 20.81 0.55
C GLU A 5 44.65 21.64 -0.26
N LEU A 6 43.58 21.02 -0.76
CA LEU A 6 42.53 21.71 -1.51
C LEU A 6 41.59 22.48 -0.56
N PRO A 7 40.94 23.57 -1.02
CA PRO A 7 39.84 24.19 -0.30
C PRO A 7 38.71 23.19 -0.01
N PRO A 8 38.06 23.23 1.17
CA PRO A 8 36.97 22.31 1.53
C PRO A 8 35.88 22.20 0.46
N GLU A 9 35.52 23.32 -0.17
CA GLU A 9 34.49 23.38 -1.21
C GLU A 9 34.90 22.61 -2.47
N THR A 10 36.19 22.61 -2.81
CA THR A 10 36.72 21.84 -3.94
C THR A 10 36.71 20.34 -3.63
N ILE A 11 36.98 19.98 -2.37
CA ILE A 11 36.90 18.59 -1.92
C ILE A 11 35.45 18.13 -1.96
N GLU A 12 34.50 18.91 -1.44
CA GLU A 12 33.07 18.61 -1.50
C GLU A 12 32.59 18.38 -2.93
N GLU A 13 32.96 19.24 -3.89
CA GLU A 13 32.62 19.07 -5.30
C GLU A 13 33.16 17.75 -5.87
N ILE A 14 34.40 17.38 -5.54
CA ILE A 14 34.97 16.09 -5.94
C ILE A 14 34.15 14.93 -5.37
N LEU A 15 33.70 15.04 -4.11
CA LEU A 15 32.90 13.99 -3.45
C LEU A 15 31.53 13.81 -4.09
N LEU A 16 30.96 14.83 -4.75
CA LEU A 16 29.68 14.70 -5.47
C LEU A 16 29.76 13.75 -6.66
N HIS A 17 30.95 13.46 -7.16
CA HIS A 17 31.17 12.49 -8.24
C HIS A 17 31.42 11.06 -7.74
N ALA A 18 31.51 10.86 -6.41
CA ALA A 18 31.76 9.55 -5.81
C ALA A 18 30.45 8.89 -5.33
N ASP A 19 30.42 7.55 -5.33
CA ASP A 19 29.32 6.83 -4.67
C ASP A 19 29.37 7.10 -3.16
N PRO A 20 28.22 7.29 -2.48
CA PRO A 20 28.18 7.54 -1.04
C PRO A 20 28.90 6.47 -0.18
N THR A 21 29.01 5.23 -0.66
CA THR A 21 29.81 4.19 0.03
C THR A 21 31.31 4.48 -0.01
N SER A 22 31.81 5.05 -1.11
CA SER A 22 33.19 5.53 -1.24
C SER A 22 33.44 6.78 -0.40
N VAL A 23 32.46 7.70 -0.33
CA VAL A 23 32.53 8.87 0.56
C VAL A 23 32.61 8.44 2.02
N ALA A 24 31.81 7.45 2.43
CA ALA A 24 31.87 6.88 3.77
C ALA A 24 33.24 6.22 4.04
N SER A 25 33.80 5.50 3.07
CA SER A 25 35.13 4.89 3.21
C SER A 25 36.23 5.94 3.37
N LEU A 26 36.17 7.03 2.59
CA LEU A 26 37.13 8.13 2.69
C LEU A 26 37.09 8.81 4.06
N SER A 27 35.90 8.95 4.66
CA SER A 27 35.76 9.53 6.00
C SER A 27 36.54 8.75 7.06
N GLN A 28 36.79 7.46 6.85
CA GLN A 28 37.56 6.61 7.76
C GLN A 28 39.08 6.69 7.54
N CYS A 29 39.55 7.32 6.46
CA CYS A 29 40.97 7.36 6.12
C CYS A 29 41.76 8.41 6.94
N SER A 30 41.13 9.49 7.40
CA SER A 30 41.81 10.53 8.18
C SER A 30 40.84 11.36 9.03
N ARG A 31 41.34 11.93 10.12
CA ARG A 31 40.58 12.88 10.97
C ARG A 31 40.11 14.11 10.20
N PHE A 32 40.88 14.54 9.20
CA PHE A 32 40.50 15.68 8.35
C PHE A 32 39.24 15.36 7.54
N PHE A 33 39.22 14.21 6.84
CA PHE A 33 38.05 13.80 6.06
C PHE A 33 36.85 13.45 6.93
N ASP A 34 37.07 12.82 8.08
CA ASP A 34 36.01 12.59 9.05
C ASP A 34 35.36 13.90 9.52
N THR A 35 36.19 14.90 9.86
CA THR A 35 35.68 16.20 10.30
C THR A 35 34.90 16.90 9.18
N LEU A 36 35.43 16.90 7.95
CA LEU A 36 34.79 17.51 6.79
C LEU A 36 33.45 16.85 6.46
N ILE A 37 33.40 15.52 6.42
CA ILE A 37 32.23 14.76 5.94
C ILE A 37 31.19 14.58 7.05
N ASN A 38 31.61 14.16 8.25
CA ASN A 38 30.69 13.76 9.32
C ASN A 38 30.37 14.88 10.30
N HIS A 39 31.26 15.87 10.44
CA HIS A 39 31.20 16.93 11.45
C HIS A 39 31.25 18.34 10.84
N GLY A 40 30.87 18.46 9.57
CA GLY A 40 30.70 19.76 8.91
C GLY A 40 29.69 20.66 9.65
N PRO A 41 29.78 21.99 9.46
CA PRO A 41 28.95 22.95 10.17
C PRO A 41 27.46 22.89 9.76
N ASP A 42 27.15 22.29 8.61
CA ASP A 42 25.81 22.11 8.09
C ASP A 42 25.63 20.73 7.39
N GLN A 43 24.46 20.51 6.78
CA GLN A 43 24.16 19.29 6.01
C GLN A 43 24.28 19.50 4.48
N HIS A 44 24.99 20.51 4.00
CA HIS A 44 25.07 20.85 2.58
C HIS A 44 25.60 19.69 1.74
N LEU A 45 26.75 19.11 2.11
CA LEU A 45 27.32 17.95 1.43
C LEU A 45 26.34 16.77 1.39
N TRP A 46 25.76 16.41 2.54
CA TRP A 46 24.78 15.32 2.65
C TRP A 46 23.55 15.56 1.77
N ARG A 47 23.08 16.81 1.71
CA ARG A 47 21.97 17.21 0.85
C ARG A 47 22.32 17.01 -0.62
N TRP A 48 23.48 17.46 -1.09
CA TRP A 48 23.89 17.26 -2.48
C TRP A 48 24.08 15.79 -2.82
N LEU A 49 24.74 15.02 -1.96
CA LEU A 49 24.91 13.57 -2.12
C LEU A 49 23.57 12.83 -2.19
N TYR A 50 22.53 13.31 -1.49
CA TYR A 50 21.17 12.81 -1.65
C TYR A 50 20.55 13.22 -2.98
N LEU A 51 20.64 14.50 -3.36
CA LEU A 51 19.97 15.03 -4.55
C LEU A 51 20.52 14.49 -5.87
N ILE A 52 21.75 13.97 -5.90
CA ILE A 52 22.30 13.25 -7.05
C ILE A 52 21.79 11.81 -7.19
N GLN A 53 21.15 11.24 -6.16
CA GLN A 53 20.55 9.92 -6.23
C GLN A 53 19.32 9.92 -7.15
N PRO A 54 18.90 8.77 -7.70
CA PRO A 54 17.71 8.67 -8.55
C PRO A 54 16.41 8.74 -7.72
N LEU A 55 16.29 9.73 -6.84
CA LEU A 55 15.18 9.94 -5.92
C LEU A 55 14.56 11.33 -6.10
N ASP A 56 13.34 11.47 -5.60
CA ASP A 56 12.66 12.76 -5.55
C ASP A 56 13.29 13.66 -4.48
N ASP A 57 13.25 14.97 -4.73
CA ASP A 57 13.62 15.97 -3.72
C ASP A 57 12.61 15.91 -2.56
N PRO A 58 13.02 15.56 -1.32
CA PRO A 58 12.09 15.36 -0.21
C PRO A 58 11.30 16.63 0.14
N ARG A 59 11.82 17.82 -0.22
CA ARG A 59 11.13 19.10 -0.03
C ARG A 59 9.90 19.26 -0.92
N LYS A 60 9.83 18.52 -2.02
CA LYS A 60 8.69 18.49 -2.95
C LYS A 60 7.71 17.35 -2.64
N CYS A 61 8.10 16.43 -1.75
CA CYS A 61 7.32 15.27 -1.37
C CYS A 61 6.37 15.60 -0.23
N VAL A 62 5.22 14.93 -0.22
CA VAL A 62 4.23 15.00 0.87
C VAL A 62 3.97 13.60 1.40
N SER A 63 3.48 13.49 2.64
CA SER A 63 3.00 12.23 3.20
C SER A 63 1.76 11.70 2.46
N PRO A 64 1.32 10.47 2.73
CA PRO A 64 0.04 9.95 2.22
C PRO A 64 -1.15 10.86 2.55
N ASN A 65 -1.08 11.65 3.63
CA ASN A 65 -2.11 12.59 4.07
C ASN A 65 -1.92 14.01 3.53
N GLY A 66 -0.92 14.24 2.67
CA GLY A 66 -0.65 15.54 2.06
C GLY A 66 0.14 16.51 2.93
N ASP A 67 0.70 16.06 4.06
CA ASP A 67 1.55 16.90 4.89
C ASP A 67 2.98 17.00 4.29
N PRO A 68 3.55 18.21 4.14
CA PRO A 68 4.91 18.36 3.63
C PRO A 68 5.95 17.87 4.65
N GLN A 69 7.08 17.38 4.15
CA GLN A 69 8.22 17.04 5.01
C GLN A 69 8.88 18.31 5.57
N LYS A 70 8.98 18.39 6.90
CA LYS A 70 9.70 19.44 7.63
C LYS A 70 11.02 18.90 8.18
N ASP A 71 11.97 19.78 8.46
CA ASP A 71 13.22 19.46 9.18
C ASP A 71 13.97 18.24 8.62
N ILE A 72 14.26 18.27 7.31
CA ILE A 72 14.86 17.14 6.59
C ILE A 72 16.29 16.87 7.09
N ASP A 73 16.48 15.71 7.71
CA ASP A 73 17.78 15.12 8.01
C ASP A 73 18.34 14.41 6.75
N TRP A 74 19.14 15.14 5.98
CA TRP A 74 19.74 14.68 4.73
C TRP A 74 20.73 13.54 4.95
N LYS A 75 21.53 13.61 6.02
CA LYS A 75 22.49 12.56 6.37
C LYS A 75 21.76 11.25 6.62
N LYS A 76 20.77 11.26 7.51
CA LYS A 76 19.99 10.05 7.84
C LYS A 76 19.26 9.50 6.62
N LYS A 77 18.59 10.34 5.83
CA LYS A 77 17.89 9.90 4.62
C LYS A 77 18.81 9.25 3.59
N LEU A 78 20.00 9.84 3.36
CA LEU A 78 20.98 9.25 2.46
C LEU A 78 21.46 7.90 3.01
N GLN A 79 21.83 7.83 4.29
CA GLN A 79 22.33 6.59 4.91
C GLN A 79 21.30 5.46 4.84
N THR A 80 20.02 5.72 5.18
CA THR A 80 18.97 4.71 5.12
C THR A 80 18.72 4.25 3.68
N PHE A 81 18.69 5.18 2.73
CA PHE A 81 18.55 4.84 1.31
C PHE A 81 19.71 3.99 0.80
N ILE A 82 20.95 4.40 1.05
CA ILE A 82 22.14 3.68 0.57
C ILE A 82 22.21 2.29 1.21
N ARG A 83 21.80 2.14 2.47
CA ARG A 83 21.68 0.84 3.11
C ARG A 83 20.61 -0.03 2.44
N ALA A 84 19.41 0.50 2.21
CA ALA A 84 18.34 -0.19 1.50
C ALA A 84 18.75 -0.61 0.06
N ARG A 85 19.40 0.28 -0.68
CA ARG A 85 19.97 0.03 -2.01
C ARG A 85 21.01 -1.08 -2.00
N THR A 86 21.82 -1.16 -0.95
CA THR A 86 22.83 -2.22 -0.79
C THR A 86 22.15 -3.57 -0.52
N VAL A 87 21.18 -3.60 0.40
CA VAL A 87 20.45 -4.82 0.78
C VAL A 87 19.59 -5.37 -0.35
N VAL A 88 18.97 -4.54 -1.19
CA VAL A 88 18.21 -5.06 -2.34
C VAL A 88 19.12 -5.68 -3.39
N LYS A 89 20.32 -5.14 -3.59
CA LYS A 89 21.30 -5.72 -4.52
C LYS A 89 21.83 -7.06 -4.03
N ASP A 90 22.00 -7.19 -2.72
CA ASP A 90 22.45 -8.42 -2.07
C ASP A 90 21.78 -8.55 -0.70
N ALA A 91 20.74 -9.38 -0.61
CA ALA A 91 19.99 -9.57 0.63
C ALA A 91 20.81 -10.24 1.73
N THR A 92 21.90 -10.95 1.39
CA THR A 92 22.70 -11.71 2.35
C THR A 92 23.47 -10.83 3.33
N VAL A 93 23.71 -9.56 2.97
CA VAL A 93 24.37 -8.58 3.84
C VAL A 93 23.42 -7.97 4.88
N CYS A 94 22.11 -8.26 4.81
CA CYS A 94 21.10 -7.74 5.71
C CYS A 94 21.05 -8.56 7.01
N ARG A 95 21.27 -7.89 8.14
CA ARG A 95 21.18 -8.52 9.47
C ARG A 95 19.71 -8.61 9.89
N PRO A 96 19.32 -9.64 10.66
CA PRO A 96 17.94 -9.77 11.12
C PRO A 96 17.38 -8.52 11.81
N ALA A 97 18.19 -7.86 12.65
CA ALA A 97 17.77 -6.68 13.40
C ALA A 97 17.51 -5.41 12.57
N GLU A 98 17.93 -5.34 11.30
CA GLU A 98 17.70 -4.16 10.45
C GLU A 98 16.62 -4.37 9.38
N ARG A 99 16.07 -5.59 9.27
CA ARG A 99 15.06 -6.00 8.29
C ARG A 99 13.88 -5.04 8.21
N CYS A 100 13.25 -4.75 9.36
CA CYS A 100 12.14 -3.80 9.45
C CYS A 100 12.54 -2.39 9.02
N ALA A 101 13.78 -1.94 9.33
CA ALA A 101 14.26 -0.63 8.91
C ALA A 101 14.44 -0.53 7.39
N ILE A 102 14.86 -1.62 6.72
CA ILE A 102 14.94 -1.68 5.26
C ILE A 102 13.53 -1.60 4.65
N LEU A 103 12.59 -2.42 5.12
CA LEU A 103 11.22 -2.42 4.62
C LEU A 103 10.53 -1.06 4.82
N ARG A 104 10.68 -0.45 6.00
CA ARG A 104 10.19 0.91 6.29
C ARG A 104 10.81 1.95 5.37
N THR A 105 12.09 1.81 5.00
CA THR A 105 12.73 2.71 4.03
C THR A 105 12.08 2.58 2.65
N MET A 106 11.80 1.35 2.19
CA MET A 106 11.11 1.13 0.91
C MET A 106 9.71 1.72 0.92
N ILE A 107 8.92 1.40 1.95
CA ILE A 107 7.57 1.93 2.12
C ILE A 107 7.59 3.47 2.16
N HIS A 108 8.54 4.08 2.89
CA HIS A 108 8.68 5.53 2.93
C HIS A 108 8.95 6.11 1.54
N LEU A 109 9.74 5.46 0.68
CA LEU A 109 9.97 5.94 -0.69
C LEU A 109 8.69 5.92 -1.53
N ILE A 110 7.78 4.97 -1.26
CA ILE A 110 6.47 4.87 -1.91
C ILE A 110 5.50 5.94 -1.38
N GLU A 111 5.43 6.07 -0.06
CA GLU A 111 4.46 6.93 0.63
C GLU A 111 4.79 8.42 0.55
N TYR A 112 6.08 8.77 0.49
CA TYR A 112 6.54 10.15 0.44
C TYR A 112 7.04 10.53 -0.95
N VAL A 113 6.10 10.94 -1.79
CA VAL A 113 6.34 11.32 -3.19
C VAL A 113 5.77 12.71 -3.48
N PRO A 114 6.21 13.37 -4.56
CA PRO A 114 5.53 14.55 -5.04
C PRO A 114 4.06 14.23 -5.37
N PRO A 115 3.12 15.13 -5.02
CA PRO A 115 1.71 14.94 -5.30
C PRO A 115 1.44 14.99 -6.80
N ARG A 116 0.53 14.14 -7.30
CA ARG A 116 0.15 14.18 -8.71
C ARG A 116 -0.72 15.40 -9.01
N ARG A 117 -0.37 16.13 -10.07
CA ARG A 117 -1.11 17.29 -10.59
C ARG A 117 -1.56 16.97 -12.02
N GLY A 118 -2.87 16.96 -12.31
CA GLY A 118 -3.39 16.76 -13.67
C GLY A 118 -3.67 15.31 -14.08
N SER A 119 -3.57 15.04 -15.39
CA SER A 119 -3.83 13.75 -16.03
C SER A 119 -2.74 12.72 -15.69
N TYR A 120 -2.98 11.45 -16.04
CA TYR A 120 -2.03 10.36 -15.81
C TYR A 120 -0.84 10.38 -16.79
N GLU A 121 -0.91 11.22 -17.83
CA GLU A 121 0.19 11.50 -18.74
C GLU A 121 1.19 12.45 -18.07
N GLY A 122 2.08 11.90 -17.26
CA GLY A 122 3.15 12.64 -16.59
C GLY A 122 4.21 11.72 -16.01
N ASP A 123 5.39 12.28 -15.78
CA ASP A 123 6.52 11.52 -15.24
C ASP A 123 6.19 10.94 -13.87
N MET A 124 6.33 9.63 -13.75
CA MET A 124 6.24 8.91 -12.48
C MET A 124 7.28 9.47 -11.49
N PRO A 125 6.95 9.64 -10.20
CA PRO A 125 7.93 10.04 -9.19
C PRO A 125 9.18 9.18 -9.24
N LYS A 126 10.36 9.81 -9.10
CA LYS A 126 11.65 9.11 -9.18
C LYS A 126 11.77 8.01 -8.13
N ASN A 127 11.23 8.23 -6.93
CA ASN A 127 11.19 7.21 -5.89
C ASN A 127 10.44 5.95 -6.35
N LEU A 128 9.28 6.12 -7.00
CA LEU A 128 8.48 5.00 -7.47
C LEU A 128 9.17 4.29 -8.65
N ILE A 129 9.79 5.04 -9.57
CA ILE A 129 10.60 4.46 -10.65
C ILE A 129 11.70 3.58 -10.06
N TRP A 130 12.45 4.10 -9.10
CA TRP A 130 13.53 3.34 -8.46
C TRP A 130 13.01 2.08 -7.76
N ILE A 131 11.93 2.17 -6.99
CA ILE A 131 11.30 1.02 -6.32
C ILE A 131 10.85 -0.04 -7.34
N ARG A 132 10.15 0.38 -8.40
CA ARG A 132 9.70 -0.51 -9.46
C ARG A 132 10.87 -1.24 -10.10
N ASP A 133 11.93 -0.51 -10.43
CA ASP A 133 13.07 -1.08 -11.15
C ASP A 133 13.81 -2.11 -10.27
N VAL A 134 14.05 -1.80 -8.99
CA VAL A 134 14.79 -2.70 -8.09
C VAL A 134 13.97 -3.86 -7.54
N LEU A 135 12.63 -3.76 -7.51
CA LEU A 135 11.73 -4.80 -6.99
C LEU A 135 10.94 -5.53 -8.09
N SER A 136 11.12 -5.17 -9.37
CA SER A 136 10.39 -5.73 -10.53
C SER A 136 10.38 -7.26 -10.60
N GLY A 137 11.45 -7.93 -10.15
CA GLY A 137 11.55 -9.39 -10.14
C GLY A 137 10.80 -10.07 -8.98
N GLY A 138 10.26 -9.34 -8.00
CA GLY A 138 9.57 -9.89 -6.83
C GLY A 138 10.46 -10.61 -5.81
N ALA A 139 11.67 -11.01 -6.20
CA ALA A 139 12.62 -11.78 -5.39
C ALA A 139 12.84 -11.21 -3.98
N PHE A 140 12.95 -9.88 -3.86
CA PHE A 140 13.17 -9.25 -2.56
C PHE A 140 11.96 -9.39 -1.60
N ILE A 141 10.76 -9.48 -2.15
CA ILE A 141 9.52 -9.58 -1.37
C ILE A 141 9.20 -11.03 -1.02
N ASP A 142 9.60 -11.97 -1.86
CA ASP A 142 9.46 -13.40 -1.61
C ASP A 142 10.49 -13.90 -0.57
N PRO A 143 10.06 -14.27 0.66
CA PRO A 143 10.94 -14.76 1.72
C PRO A 143 11.79 -15.96 1.31
N GLU A 144 11.25 -16.84 0.46
CA GLU A 144 11.91 -18.08 0.04
C GLU A 144 13.07 -17.77 -0.91
N THR A 145 12.83 -16.89 -1.88
CA THR A 145 13.84 -16.52 -2.90
C THR A 145 15.11 -15.91 -2.27
N ILE A 146 14.98 -15.12 -1.21
CA ILE A 146 16.13 -14.45 -0.55
C ILE A 146 16.52 -15.08 0.79
N ASN A 147 15.97 -16.25 1.14
CA ASN A 147 16.18 -16.92 2.44
C ASN A 147 16.00 -15.96 3.64
N TRP A 148 14.96 -15.12 3.55
CA TRP A 148 14.62 -14.10 4.53
C TRP A 148 13.23 -14.44 5.08
N VAL A 149 13.15 -15.55 5.82
CA VAL A 149 11.92 -15.93 6.54
C VAL A 149 11.67 -14.94 7.68
N PRO A 150 10.52 -14.24 7.69
CA PRO A 150 10.17 -13.32 8.76
C PRO A 150 9.81 -14.08 10.03
N THR A 151 10.22 -13.56 11.19
CA THR A 151 9.98 -14.19 12.50
C THR A 151 9.08 -13.39 13.42
N ASP A 152 8.88 -12.11 13.12
CA ASP A 152 8.04 -11.22 13.93
C ASP A 152 6.90 -10.62 13.10
N THR A 153 5.80 -10.31 13.79
CA THR A 153 4.58 -9.80 13.17
C THR A 153 4.79 -8.45 12.47
N GLU A 154 5.63 -7.56 12.99
CA GLU A 154 5.91 -6.27 12.35
C GLU A 154 6.59 -6.46 11.00
N GLU A 155 7.57 -7.36 10.91
CA GLU A 155 8.25 -7.65 9.65
C GLU A 155 7.30 -8.23 8.59
N ILE A 156 6.41 -9.16 8.99
CA ILE A 156 5.37 -9.72 8.10
C ILE A 156 4.49 -8.58 7.57
N GLN A 157 3.96 -7.75 8.46
CA GLN A 157 3.04 -6.67 8.10
C GLN A 157 3.72 -5.61 7.20
N LEU A 158 4.98 -5.27 7.45
CA LEU A 158 5.74 -4.36 6.58
C LEU A 158 5.99 -4.97 5.20
N ARG A 159 6.35 -6.26 5.14
CA ARG A 159 6.59 -6.96 3.87
C ARG A 159 5.31 -7.05 3.04
N ASP A 160 4.18 -7.37 3.68
CA ASP A 160 2.89 -7.49 3.01
C ASP A 160 2.30 -6.14 2.60
N LYS A 161 2.56 -5.08 3.37
CA LYS A 161 2.27 -3.70 2.95
C LYS A 161 3.05 -3.33 1.69
N LEU A 162 4.36 -3.61 1.68
CA LEU A 162 5.20 -3.36 0.52
C LEU A 162 4.73 -4.18 -0.70
N HIS A 163 4.38 -5.45 -0.52
CA HIS A 163 3.84 -6.31 -1.57
C HIS A 163 2.51 -5.77 -2.13
N THR A 164 1.61 -5.33 -1.24
CA THR A 164 0.33 -4.73 -1.61
C THR A 164 0.54 -3.50 -2.50
N TYR A 165 1.49 -2.63 -2.16
CA TYR A 165 1.82 -1.48 -3.00
C TYR A 165 2.42 -1.86 -4.35
N LEU A 166 3.28 -2.88 -4.39
CA LEU A 166 4.03 -3.20 -5.61
C LEU A 166 3.13 -3.67 -6.74
N GLY A 167 2.35 -4.73 -6.50
CA GLY A 167 1.79 -5.41 -7.65
C GLY A 167 1.65 -6.92 -7.44
N ILE A 168 1.14 -7.56 -8.49
CA ILE A 168 1.35 -8.98 -8.71
C ILE A 168 2.81 -9.18 -9.11
N THR A 169 3.47 -10.09 -8.43
CA THR A 169 4.83 -10.55 -8.71
C THR A 169 4.80 -11.84 -9.53
N PRO A 170 5.94 -12.32 -10.06
CA PRO A 170 6.00 -13.62 -10.70
C PRO A 170 5.59 -14.79 -9.79
N ALA A 171 5.89 -14.72 -8.48
CA ALA A 171 5.56 -15.77 -7.52
C ALA A 171 4.05 -15.92 -7.32
N ASP A 172 3.30 -14.82 -7.35
CA ASP A 172 1.84 -14.82 -7.22
C ASP A 172 1.12 -15.58 -8.34
N ARG A 173 1.76 -15.70 -9.51
CA ARG A 173 1.19 -16.44 -10.65
C ARG A 173 1.26 -17.96 -10.47
N ALA A 174 1.97 -18.45 -9.46
CA ALA A 174 1.99 -19.86 -9.15
C ALA A 174 0.59 -20.31 -8.68
N PRO A 175 0.04 -21.44 -9.19
CA PRO A 175 -1.26 -21.92 -8.76
C PRO A 175 -1.41 -22.05 -7.23
N ARG A 176 -0.32 -22.44 -6.55
CA ARG A 176 -0.28 -22.56 -5.10
C ARG A 176 -0.51 -21.23 -4.38
N ALA A 177 0.03 -20.12 -4.89
CA ALA A 177 -0.14 -18.81 -4.26
C ALA A 177 -1.61 -18.37 -4.25
N LEU A 178 -2.35 -18.67 -5.32
CA LEU A 178 -3.79 -18.39 -5.39
C LEU A 178 -4.59 -19.31 -4.45
N VAL A 179 -4.22 -20.59 -4.33
CA VAL A 179 -4.80 -21.51 -3.33
C VAL A 179 -4.66 -20.94 -1.93
N ASP A 180 -3.45 -20.53 -1.54
CA ASP A 180 -3.18 -19.99 -0.21
C ASP A 180 -3.96 -18.68 0.05
N SER A 181 -4.08 -17.83 -0.96
CA SER A 181 -4.81 -16.56 -0.84
C SER A 181 -6.32 -16.77 -0.72
N ARG A 182 -6.90 -17.69 -1.52
CA ARG A 182 -8.31 -18.08 -1.41
C ARG A 182 -8.60 -18.74 -0.06
N ALA A 183 -7.73 -19.65 0.37
CA ALA A 183 -7.84 -20.31 1.67
C ALA A 183 -7.84 -19.31 2.82
N TYR A 184 -7.02 -18.25 2.74
CA TYR A 184 -7.01 -17.20 3.74
C TYR A 184 -8.28 -16.33 3.69
N VAL A 185 -8.67 -15.85 2.50
CA VAL A 185 -9.79 -14.93 2.33
C VAL A 185 -11.13 -15.58 2.68
N TYR A 186 -11.34 -16.85 2.32
CA TYR A 186 -12.60 -17.57 2.58
C TYR A 186 -12.61 -18.31 3.92
N ASN A 187 -11.59 -18.15 4.78
CA ASN A 187 -11.60 -18.69 6.14
C ASN A 187 -12.38 -17.78 7.08
N LEU A 188 -13.56 -18.24 7.51
CA LEU A 188 -14.48 -17.50 8.38
C LEU A 188 -13.88 -17.18 9.75
N ARG A 189 -12.84 -17.92 10.19
CA ARG A 189 -12.13 -17.65 11.45
C ARG A 189 -11.37 -16.32 11.46
N ASN A 190 -11.12 -15.73 10.29
CA ASN A 190 -10.45 -14.44 10.17
C ASN A 190 -11.40 -13.24 10.40
N TYR A 191 -12.70 -13.50 10.59
CA TYR A 191 -13.73 -12.46 10.67
C TYR A 191 -14.50 -12.57 11.98
N SER A 192 -14.45 -11.52 12.78
CA SER A 192 -15.14 -11.46 14.06
C SER A 192 -15.57 -10.04 14.40
N TRP A 193 -16.29 -9.88 15.51
CA TRP A 193 -16.67 -8.57 16.02
C TRP A 193 -15.46 -7.73 16.43
N GLU A 194 -14.40 -8.38 16.90
CA GLU A 194 -13.13 -7.74 17.29
C GLU A 194 -12.36 -7.22 16.08
N THR A 195 -12.46 -7.88 14.93
CA THR A 195 -11.84 -7.44 13.67
C THR A 195 -12.78 -6.61 12.79
N ASP A 196 -13.96 -6.24 13.30
CA ASP A 196 -15.05 -5.60 12.57
C ASP A 196 -15.47 -6.35 11.28
N PHE A 197 -15.12 -7.63 11.14
CA PHE A 197 -15.28 -8.41 9.89
C PHE A 197 -14.52 -7.83 8.69
N GLY A 198 -13.49 -7.02 8.96
CA GLY A 198 -12.60 -6.40 7.98
C GLY A 198 -11.16 -6.95 8.03
N PRO A 199 -10.25 -6.43 7.19
CA PRO A 199 -8.83 -6.75 7.24
C PRO A 199 -8.11 -6.02 8.39
N PHE A 200 -8.56 -6.26 9.62
CA PHE A 200 -8.08 -5.59 10.83
C PHE A 200 -7.67 -6.59 11.91
N PHE A 201 -6.74 -6.17 12.75
CA PHE A 201 -6.49 -6.80 14.04
C PHE A 201 -7.54 -6.36 15.07
N GLU A 202 -7.59 -7.06 16.21
CA GLU A 202 -8.48 -6.72 17.34
C GLU A 202 -8.25 -5.30 17.89
N ASP A 203 -7.03 -4.76 17.73
CA ASP A 203 -6.69 -3.38 18.11
C ASP A 203 -7.03 -2.34 17.03
N SER A 204 -7.82 -2.75 16.01
CA SER A 204 -8.22 -1.95 14.84
C SER A 204 -7.08 -1.51 13.91
N LYS A 205 -5.85 -2.00 14.10
CA LYS A 205 -4.77 -1.79 13.14
C LYS A 205 -5.03 -2.58 11.86
N VAL A 206 -4.48 -2.09 10.75
CA VAL A 206 -4.62 -2.78 9.46
C VAL A 206 -3.82 -4.09 9.48
N ASN A 207 -4.47 -5.19 9.12
CA ASN A 207 -3.81 -6.45 8.83
C ASN A 207 -3.42 -6.48 7.33
N TRP A 208 -2.20 -6.09 7.03
CA TRP A 208 -1.63 -6.02 5.69
C TRP A 208 -1.46 -7.40 5.05
N GLU A 209 -1.26 -8.47 5.82
CA GLU A 209 -1.28 -9.85 5.30
C GLU A 209 -2.64 -10.16 4.70
N HIS A 210 -3.72 -9.88 5.45
CA HIS A 210 -5.09 -10.06 4.96
C HIS A 210 -5.36 -9.19 3.74
N LEU A 211 -4.95 -7.92 3.76
CA LEU A 211 -5.11 -7.00 2.63
C LEU A 211 -4.36 -7.48 1.38
N ARG A 212 -3.17 -8.07 1.53
CA ARG A 212 -2.39 -8.69 0.45
C ARG A 212 -3.13 -9.88 -0.15
N MET A 213 -3.71 -10.75 0.68
CA MET A 213 -4.48 -11.91 0.19
C MET A 213 -5.74 -11.47 -0.56
N ILE A 214 -6.48 -10.48 -0.02
CA ILE A 214 -7.64 -9.84 -0.67
C ILE A 214 -7.24 -9.30 -2.04
N ARG A 215 -6.18 -8.48 -2.07
CA ARG A 215 -5.61 -7.91 -3.29
C ARG A 215 -5.28 -8.98 -4.31
N HIS A 216 -4.66 -10.08 -3.89
CA HIS A 216 -4.22 -11.13 -4.78
C HIS A 216 -5.42 -11.83 -5.44
N VAL A 217 -6.42 -12.25 -4.65
CA VAL A 217 -7.64 -12.89 -5.18
C VAL A 217 -8.33 -12.00 -6.22
N LEU A 218 -8.49 -10.70 -5.92
CA LEU A 218 -9.11 -9.74 -6.85
C LEU A 218 -8.26 -9.52 -8.11
N ALA A 219 -6.95 -9.37 -7.95
CA ALA A 219 -6.02 -9.11 -9.05
C ALA A 219 -5.97 -10.25 -10.08
N MET A 220 -6.24 -11.49 -9.68
CA MET A 220 -6.29 -12.64 -10.60
C MET A 220 -7.53 -12.64 -11.51
N HIS A 221 -8.55 -11.84 -11.22
CA HIS A 221 -9.77 -11.72 -12.03
C HIS A 221 -9.78 -10.54 -12.99
N VAL A 222 -8.89 -9.56 -12.80
CA VAL A 222 -8.86 -8.33 -13.61
C VAL A 222 -7.77 -8.40 -14.68
N HIS A 223 -8.01 -7.73 -15.80
CA HIS A 223 -7.11 -7.74 -16.95
C HIS A 223 -6.92 -6.33 -17.52
N GLY A 224 -5.88 -6.14 -18.33
CA GLY A 224 -5.60 -4.87 -18.98
C GLY A 224 -5.37 -3.73 -17.97
N VAL A 225 -5.96 -2.57 -18.23
CA VAL A 225 -5.78 -1.34 -17.42
C VAL A 225 -6.16 -1.54 -15.95
N GLU A 226 -7.17 -2.36 -15.66
CA GLU A 226 -7.62 -2.62 -14.28
C GLU A 226 -6.56 -3.38 -13.47
N ALA A 227 -5.85 -4.32 -14.09
CA ALA A 227 -4.77 -5.05 -13.42
C ALA A 227 -3.62 -4.11 -13.04
N PHE A 228 -3.33 -3.10 -13.88
CA PHE A 228 -2.32 -2.08 -13.58
C PHE A 228 -2.77 -1.11 -12.49
N GLN A 229 -4.08 -0.88 -12.28
CA GLN A 229 -4.54 0.03 -11.22
C GLN A 229 -4.21 -0.45 -9.80
N MET A 230 -3.99 -1.76 -9.60
CA MET A 230 -3.52 -2.33 -8.33
C MET A 230 -1.99 -2.34 -8.21
N SER A 231 -1.27 -1.37 -8.76
CA SER A 231 0.20 -1.29 -8.66
C SER A 231 0.71 0.05 -8.17
N LEU A 232 2.04 0.10 -8.03
CA LEU A 232 2.80 1.16 -7.40
C LEU A 232 2.43 2.57 -7.88
N GLU A 233 2.27 2.73 -9.20
CA GLU A 233 1.96 3.98 -9.90
C GLU A 233 0.69 4.63 -9.36
N TYR A 234 -0.28 3.81 -8.96
CA TYR A 234 -1.60 4.23 -8.55
C TYR A 234 -1.69 4.60 -7.07
N THR A 235 -0.66 4.27 -6.27
CA THR A 235 -0.60 4.63 -4.83
C THR A 235 -0.37 6.13 -4.58
N GLN A 236 0.04 6.88 -5.60
CA GLN A 236 0.38 8.30 -5.47
C GLN A 236 -0.82 9.16 -5.02
N ILE A 237 -0.60 10.02 -4.03
CA ILE A 237 -1.56 11.05 -3.61
C ILE A 237 -1.92 11.97 -4.78
N ARG A 238 -3.22 12.23 -4.98
CA ARG A 238 -3.71 13.18 -5.98
C ARG A 238 -4.13 14.49 -5.32
N MET A 239 -3.53 15.58 -5.80
CA MET A 239 -3.69 16.96 -5.29
C MET A 239 -3.07 17.18 -3.89
N ALA A 240 -2.05 18.03 -3.80
CA ALA A 240 -1.58 18.56 -2.53
C ALA A 240 -2.28 19.88 -2.20
N GLY A 241 -2.64 20.03 -0.92
CA GLY A 241 -3.48 21.12 -0.46
C GLY A 241 -4.95 20.72 -0.56
N ILE A 242 -5.45 20.02 0.46
CA ILE A 242 -6.87 19.75 0.66
C ILE A 242 -7.56 21.12 0.84
N THR A 243 -7.97 21.74 -0.26
CA THR A 243 -8.80 22.95 -0.23
C THR A 243 -10.25 22.58 0.03
N ASP A 244 -10.64 21.37 -0.40
CA ASP A 244 -11.94 20.79 -0.14
C ASP A 244 -11.91 19.99 1.16
N THR A 245 -12.20 20.67 2.26
CA THR A 245 -12.34 20.04 3.58
C THR A 245 -13.58 19.17 3.69
N ARG A 246 -14.56 19.31 2.78
CA ARG A 246 -15.78 18.52 2.77
C ARG A 246 -15.53 17.13 2.20
N ASP A 247 -14.77 17.02 1.11
CA ASP A 247 -14.39 15.73 0.51
C ASP A 247 -12.88 15.52 0.50
N TRP A 248 -12.23 15.58 1.67
CA TRP A 248 -10.78 15.45 1.76
C TRP A 248 -10.26 14.12 1.19
N ALA A 249 -11.03 13.03 1.32
CA ALA A 249 -10.70 11.70 0.80
C ALA A 249 -10.99 11.53 -0.71
N GLY A 250 -11.73 12.46 -1.34
CA GLY A 250 -12.08 12.42 -2.76
C GLY A 250 -13.04 11.30 -3.11
N ILE A 251 -14.04 11.06 -2.25
CA ILE A 251 -15.00 9.96 -2.39
C ILE A 251 -16.10 10.25 -3.41
N GLU A 252 -16.41 11.52 -3.68
CA GLU A 252 -17.50 11.88 -4.59
C GLU A 252 -17.15 11.54 -6.05
N GLY A 253 -18.09 10.93 -6.76
CA GLY A 253 -17.94 10.57 -8.18
C GLY A 253 -18.38 9.15 -8.51
N ILE A 254 -17.98 8.67 -9.68
CA ILE A 254 -18.31 7.34 -10.18
C ILE A 254 -17.21 6.36 -9.77
N TRP A 255 -17.61 5.21 -9.25
CA TRP A 255 -16.75 4.12 -8.80
C TRP A 255 -17.19 2.80 -9.43
N TRP A 256 -16.24 1.88 -9.60
CA TRP A 256 -16.53 0.48 -9.87
C TRP A 256 -16.31 -0.31 -8.58
N CYS A 257 -17.34 -1.04 -8.16
CA CYS A 257 -17.29 -1.96 -7.04
C CYS A 257 -17.15 -3.38 -7.58
N GLY A 258 -15.91 -3.86 -7.65
CA GLY A 258 -15.58 -5.25 -7.96
C GLY A 258 -15.61 -6.10 -6.70
N PHE A 259 -16.18 -7.29 -6.74
CA PHE A 259 -16.21 -8.21 -5.60
C PHE A 259 -16.19 -9.66 -6.06
N CYS A 260 -15.58 -10.53 -5.24
CA CYS A 260 -15.58 -11.98 -5.45
C CYS A 260 -16.45 -12.70 -4.42
N PHE A 261 -17.07 -13.82 -4.82
CA PHE A 261 -17.67 -14.81 -3.93
C PHE A 261 -17.42 -16.22 -4.46
N CYS A 262 -17.43 -17.21 -3.55
CA CYS A 262 -17.53 -18.61 -3.91
C CYS A 262 -18.92 -19.17 -3.57
N ASP A 263 -19.23 -20.37 -4.04
CA ASP A 263 -20.47 -21.06 -3.70
C ASP A 263 -20.62 -21.22 -2.18
N HIS A 264 -21.83 -21.03 -1.66
CA HIS A 264 -22.09 -21.09 -0.22
C HIS A 264 -21.85 -22.49 0.35
N THR A 265 -22.13 -23.54 -0.44
CA THR A 265 -21.87 -24.93 -0.06
C THR A 265 -20.38 -25.17 0.06
N ASP A 266 -19.60 -24.73 -0.92
CA ASP A 266 -18.14 -24.84 -0.92
C ASP A 266 -17.52 -24.09 0.27
N LEU A 267 -17.98 -22.85 0.52
CA LEU A 267 -17.56 -22.06 1.67
C LEU A 267 -17.86 -22.78 3.00
N THR A 268 -19.05 -23.36 3.11
CA THR A 268 -19.46 -24.11 4.31
C THR A 268 -18.61 -25.36 4.50
N VAL A 269 -18.40 -26.15 3.43
CA VAL A 269 -17.58 -27.37 3.46
C VAL A 269 -16.16 -27.04 3.88
N TYR A 270 -15.54 -26.01 3.29
CA TYR A 270 -14.19 -25.59 3.66
C TYR A 270 -14.08 -25.21 5.13
N ASN A 271 -15.02 -24.41 5.64
CA ASN A 271 -14.94 -23.90 7.01
C ASN A 271 -15.24 -24.94 8.09
N LEU A 272 -15.97 -26.01 7.75
CA LEU A 272 -16.20 -27.17 8.61
C LEU A 272 -15.09 -28.24 8.51
N SER A 273 -14.24 -28.16 7.49
CA SER A 273 -13.20 -29.17 7.24
C SER A 273 -11.88 -28.81 7.94
N THR A 274 -11.47 -29.65 8.87
CA THR A 274 -10.14 -29.61 9.48
C THR A 274 -9.43 -30.94 9.29
N ARG A 275 -8.12 -30.86 9.01
CA ARG A 275 -7.25 -32.03 8.90
C ARG A 275 -6.99 -32.64 10.27
N ALA A 276 -6.48 -33.87 10.29
CA ALA A 276 -6.19 -34.60 11.53
C ALA A 276 -5.12 -33.92 12.42
N ASP A 277 -4.25 -33.10 11.83
CA ASP A 277 -3.24 -32.28 12.52
C ASP A 277 -3.78 -30.92 12.99
N GLY A 278 -5.06 -30.64 12.75
CA GLY A 278 -5.73 -29.39 13.12
C GLY A 278 -5.58 -28.27 12.09
N SER A 279 -4.84 -28.46 11.00
CA SER A 279 -4.75 -27.44 9.94
C SER A 279 -6.04 -27.39 9.11
N MET A 280 -6.26 -26.27 8.42
CA MET A 280 -7.34 -26.16 7.44
C MET A 280 -7.11 -27.13 6.28
N ASP A 281 -8.18 -27.74 5.76
CA ASP A 281 -8.10 -28.54 4.53
C ASP A 281 -8.35 -27.66 3.31
N VAL A 282 -7.28 -27.37 2.55
CA VAL A 282 -7.34 -26.48 1.38
C VAL A 282 -7.63 -27.23 0.07
N SER A 283 -7.93 -28.53 0.15
CA SER A 283 -8.17 -29.41 -0.99
C SER A 283 -9.24 -28.88 -1.96
N LEU A 284 -10.26 -28.20 -1.44
CA LEU A 284 -11.28 -27.50 -2.23
C LEU A 284 -10.66 -26.53 -3.24
N PHE A 285 -9.70 -25.71 -2.81
CA PHE A 285 -9.10 -24.70 -3.66
C PHE A 285 -8.04 -25.25 -4.62
N GLU A 286 -7.52 -26.45 -4.32
CA GLU A 286 -6.61 -27.20 -5.20
C GLU A 286 -7.35 -27.87 -6.37
N ASP A 287 -8.67 -28.05 -6.26
CA ASP A 287 -9.50 -28.60 -7.33
C ASP A 287 -9.51 -27.64 -8.53
N PRO A 288 -9.09 -28.09 -9.74
CA PRO A 288 -9.18 -27.28 -10.95
C PRO A 288 -10.60 -26.84 -11.33
N GLY A 289 -11.63 -27.52 -10.80
CA GLY A 289 -13.03 -27.16 -10.96
C GLY A 289 -13.48 -26.00 -10.07
N PHE A 290 -12.73 -25.67 -9.01
CA PHE A 290 -13.06 -24.56 -8.13
C PHE A 290 -12.77 -23.21 -8.82
N THR A 291 -13.76 -22.34 -8.82
CA THR A 291 -13.65 -20.94 -9.25
C THR A 291 -14.53 -20.10 -8.36
N ASP A 292 -13.95 -19.05 -7.80
CA ASP A 292 -14.73 -17.93 -7.32
C ASP A 292 -15.18 -17.05 -8.49
N VAL A 293 -16.30 -16.37 -8.30
CA VAL A 293 -16.95 -15.53 -9.31
C VAL A 293 -16.62 -14.08 -9.01
N PHE A 294 -16.22 -13.33 -10.03
CA PHE A 294 -16.00 -11.88 -9.94
C PHE A 294 -17.13 -11.12 -10.64
N HIS A 295 -17.73 -10.16 -9.93
CA HIS A 295 -18.68 -9.20 -10.47
C HIS A 295 -18.21 -7.78 -10.23
N SER A 296 -18.55 -6.87 -11.14
CA SER A 296 -18.28 -5.45 -11.00
C SER A 296 -19.53 -4.63 -11.32
N VAL A 297 -19.81 -3.64 -10.48
CA VAL A 297 -20.96 -2.74 -10.64
C VAL A 297 -20.55 -1.29 -10.49
N GLU A 298 -21.11 -0.42 -11.33
CA GLU A 298 -20.93 1.02 -11.22
C GLU A 298 -21.69 1.56 -9.99
N VAL A 299 -21.07 2.45 -9.24
CA VAL A 299 -21.65 3.13 -8.08
C VAL A 299 -21.36 4.62 -8.19
N THR A 300 -22.41 5.44 -8.20
CA THR A 300 -22.25 6.90 -8.11
C THR A 300 -22.36 7.32 -6.65
N ILE A 301 -21.26 7.80 -6.06
CA ILE A 301 -21.16 8.19 -4.65
C ILE A 301 -21.27 9.72 -4.52
N ARG A 302 -22.01 10.19 -3.51
CA ARG A 302 -22.15 11.61 -3.13
C ARG A 302 -21.92 11.80 -1.64
N VAL A 303 -21.30 12.93 -1.28
CA VAL A 303 -21.12 13.32 0.12
C VAL A 303 -22.44 13.86 0.68
N LEU A 304 -22.95 13.19 1.71
CA LEU A 304 -24.20 13.58 2.38
C LEU A 304 -23.94 14.55 3.53
N GLU A 305 -23.01 14.19 4.41
CA GLU A 305 -22.73 14.93 5.65
C GLU A 305 -21.24 14.81 6.00
N VAL A 306 -20.72 15.81 6.72
CA VAL A 306 -19.38 15.78 7.30
C VAL A 306 -19.46 16.13 8.78
N SER A 307 -18.92 15.26 9.63
CA SER A 307 -18.90 15.47 11.09
C SER A 307 -17.47 15.66 11.60
N PRO A 308 -17.20 16.64 12.47
CA PRO A 308 -15.87 16.83 13.04
C PRO A 308 -15.32 15.58 13.74
N ASP A 309 -14.03 15.31 13.56
CA ASP A 309 -13.29 14.31 14.33
C ASP A 309 -12.26 15.02 15.22
N PRO A 310 -12.43 15.02 16.56
CA PRO A 310 -11.49 15.66 17.47
C PRO A 310 -10.07 15.11 17.42
N LYS A 311 -9.89 13.82 17.08
CA LYS A 311 -8.57 13.20 16.95
C LYS A 311 -7.90 13.60 15.63
N HIS A 312 -8.69 13.85 14.59
CA HIS A 312 -8.21 14.17 13.25
C HIS A 312 -8.85 15.47 12.70
N PRO A 313 -8.52 16.66 13.23
CA PRO A 313 -9.21 17.90 12.87
C PRO A 313 -9.12 18.29 11.39
N LYS A 314 -8.10 17.80 10.67
CA LYS A 314 -7.93 18.02 9.22
C LYS A 314 -8.74 17.06 8.35
N HIS A 315 -9.24 15.97 8.93
CA HIS A 315 -9.90 14.86 8.23
C HIS A 315 -11.21 14.49 8.94
N PRO A 316 -12.21 15.40 8.94
CA PRO A 316 -13.50 15.12 9.56
C PRO A 316 -14.15 13.89 8.92
N ARG A 317 -14.94 13.11 9.67
CA ARG A 317 -15.60 11.93 9.12
C ARG A 317 -16.60 12.34 8.02
N ILE A 318 -16.55 11.65 6.89
CA ILE A 318 -17.43 11.90 5.73
C ILE A 318 -18.49 10.80 5.68
N TYR A 319 -19.77 11.17 5.70
CA TYR A 319 -20.88 10.25 5.44
C TYR A 319 -21.33 10.38 4.00
N PHE A 320 -21.62 9.24 3.37
CA PHE A 320 -21.95 9.19 1.95
C PHE A 320 -23.13 8.28 1.66
N GLY A 321 -23.73 8.54 0.50
CA GLY A 321 -24.73 7.69 -0.12
C GLY A 321 -24.39 7.50 -1.59
N GLY A 322 -24.73 6.35 -2.14
CA GLY A 322 -24.50 6.02 -3.52
C GLY A 322 -25.61 5.17 -4.14
N SER A 323 -25.80 5.36 -5.43
CA SER A 323 -26.72 4.58 -6.28
C SER A 323 -25.91 3.57 -7.08
N MET A 324 -26.28 2.29 -6.98
CA MET A 324 -25.58 1.20 -7.65
C MET A 324 -26.28 0.85 -8.96
N GLY A 325 -25.60 0.97 -10.10
CA GLY A 325 -26.12 0.67 -11.43
C GLY A 325 -27.17 1.67 -11.95
N GLN A 326 -27.26 1.81 -13.27
CA GLN A 326 -28.17 2.76 -13.95
C GLN A 326 -29.67 2.37 -13.79
N HIS A 327 -29.96 1.11 -13.46
CA HIS A 327 -31.32 0.55 -13.43
C HIS A 327 -31.66 -0.26 -12.17
N SER A 328 -30.78 -0.31 -11.17
CA SER A 328 -31.06 -1.02 -9.91
C SER A 328 -31.57 -0.05 -8.84
N MET A 329 -32.47 -0.54 -7.97
CA MET A 329 -32.85 0.16 -6.73
C MET A 329 -31.84 -0.06 -5.59
N SER A 330 -30.71 -0.71 -5.88
CA SER A 330 -29.67 -0.97 -4.89
C SER A 330 -28.95 0.32 -4.51
N THR A 331 -28.75 0.51 -3.21
CA THR A 331 -28.03 1.65 -2.66
C THR A 331 -26.81 1.20 -1.88
N MET A 332 -25.89 2.14 -1.69
CA MET A 332 -24.74 2.02 -0.82
C MET A 332 -24.73 3.21 0.12
N SER A 333 -24.54 3.02 1.42
CA SER A 333 -24.39 4.12 2.36
C SER A 333 -23.41 3.77 3.46
N GLY A 334 -22.66 4.76 3.91
CA GLY A 334 -21.56 4.52 4.82
C GLY A 334 -20.82 5.77 5.21
N TYR A 335 -19.63 5.58 5.75
CA TYR A 335 -18.73 6.67 6.09
C TYR A 335 -17.27 6.31 5.88
N VAL A 336 -16.46 7.36 5.78
CA VAL A 336 -15.01 7.31 5.67
C VAL A 336 -14.40 8.13 6.80
N HIS A 337 -13.33 7.62 7.41
CA HIS A 337 -12.60 8.35 8.43
C HIS A 337 -11.10 8.02 8.42
N MET A 338 -10.31 8.88 9.06
CA MET A 338 -8.88 8.64 9.32
C MET A 338 -8.71 7.75 10.55
N THR A 339 -7.80 6.79 10.50
CA THR A 339 -7.38 5.95 11.64
C THR A 339 -6.18 6.56 12.38
N ASP A 340 -5.92 6.08 13.60
CA ASP A 340 -4.75 6.49 14.38
C ASP A 340 -3.41 6.12 13.66
N GLU A 341 -3.42 5.10 12.78
CA GLU A 341 -2.30 4.74 11.88
C GLU A 341 -2.23 5.54 10.57
N ASN A 342 -2.97 6.66 10.46
CA ASN A 342 -3.03 7.51 9.26
C ASN A 342 -3.49 6.75 8.00
N GLN A 343 -4.40 5.78 8.15
CA GLN A 343 -5.05 5.08 7.05
C GLN A 343 -6.47 5.62 6.84
N VAL A 344 -6.97 5.57 5.61
CA VAL A 344 -8.35 5.97 5.29
C VAL A 344 -9.23 4.73 5.30
N ARG A 345 -10.04 4.59 6.35
CA ARG A 345 -10.94 3.46 6.54
C ARG A 345 -12.32 3.77 5.98
N TRP A 346 -12.86 2.80 5.24
CA TRP A 346 -14.19 2.82 4.64
C TRP A 346 -15.06 1.78 5.34
N ARG A 347 -16.25 2.22 5.77
CA ARG A 347 -17.31 1.35 6.29
C ARG A 347 -18.61 1.67 5.58
N PHE A 348 -19.23 0.68 4.96
CA PHE A 348 -20.50 0.89 4.28
C PHE A 348 -21.37 -0.36 4.27
N ARG A 349 -22.66 -0.13 4.02
CA ARG A 349 -23.64 -1.18 3.78
C ARG A 349 -24.24 -0.99 2.40
N SER A 350 -24.64 -2.10 1.78
CA SER A 350 -25.30 -2.08 0.48
C SER A 350 -26.42 -3.12 0.40
N GLY A 351 -27.31 -2.92 -0.56
CA GLY A 351 -28.48 -3.77 -0.75
C GLY A 351 -29.67 -2.96 -1.24
N GLU A 352 -30.88 -3.45 -0.96
CA GLU A 352 -32.10 -2.69 -1.27
C GLU A 352 -32.24 -1.47 -0.35
N GLN A 353 -32.84 -0.39 -0.86
CA GLN A 353 -32.91 0.91 -0.16
C GLN A 353 -33.46 0.83 1.27
N VAL A 354 -34.40 -0.08 1.54
CA VAL A 354 -35.03 -0.25 2.85
C VAL A 354 -34.38 -1.34 3.68
N ASN A 355 -33.65 -2.27 3.06
CA ASN A 355 -33.08 -3.44 3.70
C ASN A 355 -31.65 -3.70 3.18
N PRO A 356 -30.64 -2.98 3.71
CA PRO A 356 -29.25 -3.27 3.38
C PRO A 356 -28.84 -4.62 3.98
N ILE A 357 -28.52 -5.58 3.12
CA ILE A 357 -28.15 -6.95 3.52
C ILE A 357 -26.65 -7.17 3.55
N TRP A 358 -25.86 -6.32 2.88
CA TRP A 358 -24.41 -6.43 2.80
C TRP A 358 -23.74 -5.39 3.70
N SER A 359 -22.67 -5.81 4.37
CA SER A 359 -21.78 -5.00 5.20
C SER A 359 -20.38 -5.09 4.62
N SER A 360 -19.65 -3.98 4.59
CA SER A 360 -18.33 -3.92 3.97
C SER A 360 -17.38 -3.02 4.76
N GLU A 361 -16.14 -3.50 4.90
CA GLU A 361 -15.06 -2.85 5.63
C GLU A 361 -13.80 -2.86 4.76
N GLY A 362 -13.15 -1.72 4.60
CA GLY A 362 -11.96 -1.64 3.77
C GLY A 362 -11.04 -0.46 4.06
N ILE A 363 -9.88 -0.48 3.41
CA ILE A 363 -8.82 0.51 3.54
C ILE A 363 -8.46 1.04 2.15
N GLN A 364 -8.36 2.36 2.03
CA GLN A 364 -7.78 2.98 0.85
C GLN A 364 -6.28 2.69 0.81
N VAL A 365 -5.81 2.16 -0.31
CA VAL A 365 -4.40 1.87 -0.52
C VAL A 365 -3.73 3.10 -1.14
N GLY A 366 -2.60 3.52 -0.57
CA GLY A 366 -1.83 4.67 -1.04
C GLY A 366 -2.22 5.99 -0.38
N GLY A 367 -1.80 7.11 -0.97
CA GLY A 367 -2.12 8.45 -0.48
C GLY A 367 -3.57 8.86 -0.71
N LEU A 368 -3.98 9.98 -0.13
CA LEU A 368 -5.31 10.54 -0.32
C LEU A 368 -5.68 10.65 -1.79
N ARG A 369 -6.90 10.23 -2.14
CA ARG A 369 -7.44 10.30 -3.51
C ARG A 369 -6.64 9.48 -4.53
N SER A 370 -5.83 8.53 -4.05
CA SER A 370 -5.12 7.56 -4.87
C SER A 370 -6.10 6.81 -5.77
N LEU A 371 -5.66 6.53 -7.00
CA LEU A 371 -6.45 5.74 -7.95
C LEU A 371 -6.33 4.23 -7.73
N TYR A 372 -5.49 3.79 -6.78
CA TYR A 372 -5.43 2.40 -6.38
C TYR A 372 -6.78 1.96 -5.84
N GLY A 373 -7.45 2.82 -5.07
CA GLY A 373 -8.79 2.59 -4.56
C GLY A 373 -8.79 1.92 -3.18
N VAL A 374 -9.90 1.24 -2.86
CA VAL A 374 -10.18 0.67 -1.54
C VAL A 374 -10.26 -0.84 -1.64
N LEU A 375 -9.46 -1.54 -0.84
CA LEU A 375 -9.51 -2.98 -0.71
C LEU A 375 -10.15 -3.35 0.62
N GLY A 376 -10.95 -4.41 0.63
CA GLY A 376 -11.60 -4.84 1.85
C GLY A 376 -12.39 -6.13 1.69
N THR A 377 -13.24 -6.38 2.67
CA THR A 377 -14.11 -7.55 2.71
C THR A 377 -15.56 -7.14 2.87
N TRP A 378 -16.44 -7.99 2.35
CA TRP A 378 -17.87 -7.88 2.54
C TRP A 378 -18.42 -9.16 3.16
N THR A 379 -19.50 -9.02 3.91
CA THR A 379 -20.30 -10.10 4.48
C THR A 379 -21.74 -9.60 4.65
N THR A 380 -22.63 -10.33 5.34
CA THR A 380 -23.98 -9.80 5.62
C THR A 380 -24.00 -8.86 6.81
N THR A 381 -25.03 -8.05 6.93
CA THR A 381 -25.24 -7.15 8.09
C THR A 381 -25.59 -7.88 9.39
N PHE A 382 -25.96 -9.16 9.31
CA PHE A 382 -26.28 -9.97 10.49
C PHE A 382 -25.05 -10.60 11.12
N HIS A 383 -24.00 -10.85 10.33
CA HIS A 383 -22.76 -11.47 10.75
C HIS A 383 -22.97 -12.82 11.45
N ASN A 384 -23.86 -13.66 10.91
CA ASN A 384 -24.06 -15.02 11.42
C ASN A 384 -22.84 -15.90 11.10
N PRO A 385 -22.61 -16.99 11.86
CA PRO A 385 -21.41 -17.82 11.72
C PRO A 385 -21.18 -18.43 10.32
N ASN A 386 -22.22 -18.60 9.51
CA ASN A 386 -22.14 -19.18 8.16
C ASN A 386 -22.51 -18.17 7.07
N ASP A 387 -22.48 -16.88 7.40
CA ASP A 387 -22.71 -15.84 6.40
C ASP A 387 -21.62 -15.90 5.33
N PRO A 388 -21.95 -15.61 4.07
CA PRO A 388 -20.95 -15.48 3.02
C PRO A 388 -19.95 -14.37 3.38
N VAL A 389 -18.71 -14.57 2.92
CA VAL A 389 -17.66 -13.56 2.98
C VAL A 389 -16.91 -13.53 1.66
N GLY A 390 -16.42 -12.36 1.28
CA GLY A 390 -15.58 -12.23 0.10
C GLY A 390 -14.82 -10.91 0.04
N PRO A 391 -13.83 -10.81 -0.85
CA PRO A 391 -13.07 -9.59 -1.05
C PRO A 391 -13.84 -8.60 -1.94
N PHE A 392 -13.58 -7.30 -1.78
CA PHE A 392 -14.00 -6.27 -2.72
C PHE A 392 -12.88 -5.28 -3.03
N TRP A 393 -13.03 -4.63 -4.18
CA TRP A 393 -12.22 -3.51 -4.64
C TRP A 393 -13.12 -2.39 -5.16
N LEU A 394 -13.07 -1.22 -4.49
CA LEU A 394 -13.64 0.01 -5.02
C LEU A 394 -12.56 0.80 -5.74
N ARG A 395 -12.75 1.04 -7.04
CA ARG A 395 -11.84 1.86 -7.84
C ARG A 395 -12.60 3.01 -8.49
N LYS A 396 -12.04 4.22 -8.42
CA LYS A 396 -12.69 5.39 -9.01
C LYS A 396 -12.62 5.28 -10.53
N ALA A 397 -13.71 5.60 -11.21
CA ALA A 397 -13.70 5.72 -12.66
C ALA A 397 -12.67 6.80 -13.05
N ILE A 398 -11.81 6.47 -14.01
CA ILE A 398 -10.88 7.43 -14.60
C ILE A 398 -11.57 8.00 -15.82
N ASP A 399 -11.71 9.33 -15.89
CA ASP A 399 -12.01 10.01 -17.14
C ASP A 399 -10.79 9.80 -18.07
N LEU A 400 -10.81 8.72 -18.85
CA LEU A 400 -9.90 8.60 -19.99
C LEU A 400 -10.35 9.65 -21.01
N PRO A 401 -9.44 10.49 -21.55
CA PRO A 401 -9.79 11.30 -22.71
C PRO A 401 -10.35 10.36 -23.77
N GLN A 402 -11.54 10.67 -24.31
CA GLN A 402 -12.01 9.97 -25.50
C GLN A 402 -10.98 10.23 -26.59
N GLU A 403 -10.40 9.16 -27.16
CA GLU A 403 -9.67 9.28 -28.41
C GLU A 403 -10.69 9.72 -29.47
N ASP A 404 -10.54 10.95 -29.97
CA ASP A 404 -11.30 11.51 -31.11
C ASP A 404 -10.95 10.79 -32.42
#